data_AF-A0A838HYX7-F1
#
_entry.id   AF-A0A838HYX7-F1
#
_cell.length_a   1.000
_cell.length_b   1.000
_cell.length_c   1.000
_cell.angle_alpha   90.00
_cell.angle_beta   90.00
_cell.angle_gamma   90.00
#
_symmetry.space_group_name_H-M   'P 1'
#
loop_
_entity.id
_entity.type
_entity.pdbx_description
1 polymer ?
#
loop_
_entity_poly.entity_id
_entity_poly.type
_entity_poly.pdbx_seq_one_letter_code
_entity_poly.pdbx_strand_id
1 'polypeptide(L)'
;MKGTADDTDAILSVGNFFAAAPAKAGFPGVTVPGGFITAGPGDPPIANPFPQTITFTGPAFSEPRLIALGYAYEQATHRRIPPASTPALPSDTVVKNGRRK
;
A
#
# COMPACT_ATOMS: atom_id res chain seq x y z
N MET A 1 26.64 -4.72 2.15
CA MET A 1 27.54 -3.55 2.21
C MET A 1 26.73 -2.35 1.76
N LYS A 2 26.78 -1.21 2.48
CA LYS A 2 26.06 0.01 2.09
C LYS A 2 26.77 0.66 0.89
N GLY A 3 26.05 1.02 -0.18
CA GLY A 3 26.63 1.67 -1.37
C GLY A 3 26.95 0.78 -2.57
N THR A 4 26.45 -0.46 -2.62
CA THR A 4 26.43 -1.29 -3.86
C THR A 4 25.11 -1.08 -4.60
N ALA A 5 25.02 -1.45 -5.88
CA ALA A 5 23.77 -1.35 -6.66
C ALA A 5 22.58 -2.12 -6.04
N ASP A 6 22.84 -3.03 -5.10
CA ASP A 6 21.85 -3.86 -4.40
C ASP A 6 21.50 -3.35 -2.98
N ASP A 7 21.75 -2.08 -2.64
CA ASP A 7 21.51 -1.52 -1.30
C ASP A 7 20.08 -1.01 -1.04
N THR A 8 19.10 -1.53 -1.77
CA THR A 8 17.70 -1.10 -1.65
C THR A 8 17.06 -1.52 -0.32
N ASP A 9 16.23 -0.64 0.25
CA ASP A 9 15.49 -0.91 1.48
C ASP A 9 14.32 -1.89 1.27
N ALA A 10 13.69 -1.84 0.09
CA ALA A 10 12.55 -2.68 -0.27
C ALA A 10 12.33 -2.73 -1.78
N ILE A 11 11.77 -3.84 -2.27
CA ILE A 11 11.22 -3.96 -3.62
C ILE A 11 9.74 -3.57 -3.58
N LEU A 12 9.30 -2.74 -4.53
CA LEU A 12 7.91 -2.36 -4.68
C LEU A 12 7.25 -3.14 -5.83
N SER A 13 6.11 -3.77 -5.57
CA SER A 13 5.30 -4.42 -6.60
C SER A 13 3.86 -3.97 -6.57
N VAL A 14 3.21 -4.08 -7.73
CA VAL A 14 1.77 -3.88 -7.85
C VAL A 14 1.04 -5.15 -7.36
N GLY A 15 0.11 -4.98 -6.42
CA GLY A 15 -0.69 -6.06 -5.86
C GLY A 15 0.14 -7.24 -5.37
N ASN A 16 -0.24 -8.43 -5.80
CA ASN A 16 0.42 -9.69 -5.50
C ASN A 16 1.31 -10.20 -6.65
N PHE A 17 1.56 -9.41 -7.70
CA PHE A 17 2.26 -9.88 -8.90
C PHE A 17 3.69 -10.39 -8.62
N PHE A 18 4.32 -9.96 -7.53
CA PHE A 18 5.66 -10.41 -7.11
C PHE A 18 5.65 -11.34 -5.89
N ALA A 19 4.49 -11.84 -5.42
CA ALA A 19 4.40 -12.53 -4.13
C ALA A 19 5.16 -13.88 -4.06
N ALA A 20 5.37 -14.56 -5.19
CA ALA A 20 5.93 -15.91 -5.21
C ALA A 20 7.40 -15.98 -4.77
N ALA A 21 8.22 -14.99 -5.15
CA ALA A 21 9.64 -14.96 -4.82
C ALA A 21 9.89 -14.79 -3.30
N PRO A 22 9.35 -13.77 -2.61
CA PRO A 22 9.56 -13.60 -1.17
C PRO A 22 8.89 -14.70 -0.35
N ALA A 23 7.73 -15.21 -0.77
CA ALA A 23 7.08 -16.32 -0.07
C ALA A 23 7.96 -17.57 -0.01
N LYS A 24 8.63 -17.93 -1.13
CA LYS A 24 9.57 -19.05 -1.16
C LYS A 24 10.84 -18.80 -0.34
N ALA A 25 11.30 -17.55 -0.30
CA ALA A 25 12.48 -17.15 0.48
C ALA A 25 12.20 -16.98 1.98
N GLY A 26 10.93 -16.99 2.42
CA GLY A 26 10.55 -16.68 3.80
C GLY A 26 10.72 -15.19 4.14
N PHE A 27 10.63 -14.33 3.15
CA PHE A 27 10.83 -12.88 3.30
C PHE A 27 9.52 -12.14 3.56
N PRO A 28 9.54 -11.08 4.39
CA PRO A 28 8.35 -10.31 4.71
C PRO A 28 7.91 -9.39 3.57
N GLY A 29 6.61 -9.10 3.54
CA GLY A 29 6.03 -8.08 2.70
C GLY A 29 4.88 -7.36 3.40
N VAL A 30 4.68 -6.08 3.08
CA VAL A 30 3.59 -5.24 3.60
C VAL A 30 2.84 -4.62 2.42
N THR A 31 1.54 -4.90 2.35
CA THR A 31 0.65 -4.36 1.31
C THR A 31 -0.16 -3.19 1.85
N VAL A 32 -0.20 -2.09 1.10
CA VAL A 32 -0.98 -0.88 1.42
C VAL A 32 -1.83 -0.44 0.21
N PRO A 33 -2.92 0.33 0.42
CA PRO A 33 -3.76 0.82 -0.68
C PRO A 33 -2.97 1.69 -1.66
N GLY A 34 -2.92 1.31 -2.94
CA GLY A 34 -2.24 2.06 -4.01
C GLY A 34 -3.15 3.03 -4.77
N GLY A 35 -4.46 2.85 -4.62
CA GLY A 35 -5.48 3.67 -5.27
C GLY A 35 -6.47 2.79 -6.03
N PHE A 36 -6.93 3.28 -7.17
CA PHE A 36 -7.89 2.60 -8.02
C PHE A 36 -7.37 2.54 -9.45
N ILE A 37 -7.70 1.47 -10.16
CA ILE A 37 -7.38 1.35 -11.59
C ILE A 37 -8.14 2.43 -12.35
N THR A 38 -7.43 3.12 -13.23
CA THR A 38 -7.98 4.12 -14.16
C THR A 38 -7.96 3.57 -15.58
N ALA A 39 -8.91 4.01 -16.42
CA ALA A 39 -8.87 3.75 -17.85
C ALA A 39 -7.56 4.29 -18.46
N GLY A 40 -6.95 3.52 -19.36
CA GLY A 40 -5.80 3.98 -20.13
C GLY A 40 -6.20 4.98 -21.22
N PRO A 41 -5.21 5.61 -21.88
CA PRO A 41 -5.50 6.48 -23.03
C PRO A 41 -6.24 5.72 -24.14
N GLY A 42 -7.48 6.15 -24.43
CA GLY A 42 -8.32 5.53 -25.47
C GLY A 42 -9.23 4.40 -24.97
N ASP A 43 -9.10 3.96 -23.72
CA ASP A 43 -10.01 3.00 -23.11
C ASP A 43 -11.32 3.67 -22.65
N PRO A 44 -12.46 2.97 -22.69
CA PRO A 44 -13.70 3.48 -22.10
C PRO A 44 -13.52 3.68 -20.58
N PRO A 45 -14.21 4.66 -19.98
CA PRO A 45 -14.14 4.90 -18.54
C PRO A 45 -14.59 3.67 -17.75
N ILE A 46 -13.87 3.38 -16.66
CA ILE A 46 -14.21 2.27 -15.77
C ILE A 46 -15.43 2.66 -14.93
N ALA A 47 -16.59 2.07 -15.22
CA ALA A 47 -17.85 2.35 -14.53
C ALA A 47 -17.77 2.06 -13.02
N ASN A 48 -17.06 0.98 -12.64
CA ASN A 48 -16.83 0.58 -11.25
C ASN A 48 -15.32 0.51 -10.99
N PRO A 49 -14.68 1.56 -10.43
CA PRO A 49 -13.25 1.55 -10.20
C PRO A 49 -12.87 0.45 -9.20
N PHE A 50 -11.86 -0.35 -9.54
CA PHE A 50 -11.39 -1.44 -8.70
C PHE A 50 -10.20 -0.97 -7.85
N PRO A 51 -10.20 -1.25 -6.52
CA PRO A 51 -9.07 -0.90 -5.68
C PRO A 51 -7.85 -1.72 -6.08
N GLN A 52 -6.70 -1.06 -6.05
CA GLN A 52 -5.42 -1.61 -6.41
C GLN A 52 -4.44 -1.33 -5.27
N THR A 53 -3.55 -2.28 -4.99
CA THR A 53 -2.62 -2.20 -3.87
C THR A 53 -1.19 -2.16 -4.36
N ILE A 54 -0.29 -1.69 -3.50
CA ILE A 54 1.15 -1.83 -3.67
C ILE A 54 1.72 -2.62 -2.50
N THR A 55 2.77 -3.38 -2.76
CA THR A 55 3.40 -4.24 -1.76
C THR A 55 4.89 -3.93 -1.69
N PHE A 56 5.35 -3.55 -0.50
CA PHE A 56 6.77 -3.44 -0.17
C PHE A 56 7.27 -4.80 0.31
N THR A 57 8.35 -5.30 -0.27
CA THR A 57 8.99 -6.57 0.08
C THR A 57 10.42 -6.31 0.53
N GLY A 58 10.84 -6.91 1.64
CA GLY A 58 12.18 -6.73 2.21
C GLY A 58 12.87 -8.05 2.54
N PRO A 59 14.14 -8.03 2.98
CA PRO A 59 14.83 -9.22 3.45
C PRO A 59 14.25 -9.76 4.77
N ALA A 60 14.67 -10.96 5.19
CA ALA A 60 14.25 -11.56 6.45
C ALA A 60 14.39 -10.61 7.65
N PHE A 61 13.38 -10.61 8.53
CA PHE A 61 13.33 -9.79 9.76
C PHE A 61 13.30 -8.27 9.55
N SER A 62 12.95 -7.80 8.35
CA SER A 62 12.86 -6.36 8.02
C SER A 62 11.49 -5.72 8.27
N GLU A 63 10.57 -6.40 8.97
CA GLU A 63 9.20 -5.94 9.24
C GLU A 63 9.15 -4.51 9.83
N PRO A 64 10.00 -4.11 10.79
CA PRO A 64 9.98 -2.74 11.32
C PRO A 64 10.24 -1.68 10.23
N ARG A 65 11.15 -1.96 9.28
CA ARG A 65 11.47 -1.06 8.17
C ARG A 65 10.31 -1.02 7.17
N LEU A 66 9.74 -2.17 6.83
CA LEU A 66 8.60 -2.25 5.90
C LEU A 66 7.35 -1.56 6.45
N ILE A 67 7.07 -1.70 7.74
CA ILE A 67 5.97 -0.99 8.41
C ILE A 67 6.20 0.52 8.35
N ALA A 68 7.43 0.99 8.61
CA ALA A 68 7.76 2.41 8.53
C ALA A 68 7.58 2.97 7.10
N LEU A 69 7.98 2.23 6.07
CA LEU A 69 7.79 2.60 4.66
C LEU A 69 6.30 2.63 4.29
N GLY A 70 5.56 1.58 4.64
CA GLY A 70 4.12 1.50 4.41
C GLY A 70 3.36 2.64 5.10
N TYR A 71 3.70 2.95 6.34
CA TYR A 71 3.13 4.07 7.09
C TYR A 71 3.43 5.42 6.42
N ALA A 72 4.69 5.67 6.07
CA ALA A 72 5.07 6.92 5.42
C ALA A 72 4.32 7.11 4.09
N TYR A 73 4.20 6.05 3.28
CA TYR A 73 3.42 6.07 2.04
C TYR A 73 1.93 6.34 2.31
N GLU A 74 1.33 5.62 3.26
CA GLU A 74 -0.10 5.75 3.56
C GLU A 74 -0.44 7.16 4.06
N GLN A 75 0.37 7.71 4.97
CA GLN A 75 0.18 9.07 5.49
C GLN A 75 0.45 10.15 4.45
N ALA A 76 1.33 9.91 3.48
CA ALA A 76 1.56 10.86 2.40
C ALA A 76 0.44 10.87 1.36
N THR A 77 -0.27 9.75 1.19
CA THR A 77 -1.12 9.54 0.01
C THR A 77 -2.60 9.32 0.28
N HIS A 78 -2.97 8.77 1.45
CA HIS A 78 -4.35 8.51 1.87
C HIS A 78 -5.23 7.84 0.79
N ARG A 79 -4.68 6.88 0.02
CA ARG A 79 -5.35 6.28 -1.15
C ARG A 79 -6.55 5.39 -0.83
N ARG A 80 -6.76 5.04 0.44
CA ARG A 80 -7.90 4.21 0.86
C ARG A 80 -9.20 4.99 0.75
N ILE A 81 -10.17 4.43 0.03
CA ILE A 81 -11.55 4.93 -0.02
C ILE A 81 -12.49 3.81 0.47
N PRO A 82 -13.34 4.05 1.49
CA PRO A 82 -14.35 3.08 1.91
C PRO A 82 -15.35 2.77 0.78
N PRO A 83 -15.80 1.51 0.62
CA PRO A 83 -16.80 1.19 -0.39
C PRO A 83 -18.17 1.77 -0.01
N ALA A 84 -18.95 2.20 -1.01
CA ALA A 84 -20.27 2.79 -0.81
C ALA A 84 -21.29 1.81 -0.19
N SER A 85 -21.08 0.51 -0.34
CA SER A 85 -21.94 -0.53 0.23
C SER A 85 -21.84 -0.65 1.75
N THR A 86 -20.82 -0.06 2.38
CA THR A 86 -20.65 -0.08 3.84
C THR A 86 -20.40 1.34 4.37
N PRO A 87 -21.44 2.19 4.40
CA PRO A 87 -21.32 3.53 4.98
C PRO A 87 -21.03 3.44 6.49
N ALA A 88 -20.39 4.48 7.02
CA ALA A 88 -20.17 4.59 8.46
C ALA A 88 -21.51 4.58 9.21
N LEU A 89 -21.58 3.85 10.32
CA LEU A 89 -22.76 3.88 11.16
C LEU A 89 -22.89 5.26 11.83
N PRO A 90 -24.10 5.71 12.20
CA PRO A 90 -24.28 6.97 12.93
C PRO A 90 -23.45 7.07 14.22
N SER A 91 -23.07 5.92 14.81
CA SER A 91 -22.23 5.82 15.99
C SER A 91 -20.72 5.92 15.73
N ASP A 92 -20.26 5.80 14.48
CA ASP A 92 -18.83 5.85 14.11
C ASP A 92 -18.32 7.29 14.12
N THR A 93 -18.13 7.83 15.33
CA THR A 93 -17.48 9.13 15.53
C THR A 93 -16.02 8.94 15.91
N VAL A 94 -15.11 9.13 14.95
CA VAL A 94 -13.68 9.28 15.24
C VAL A 94 -13.41 10.74 15.57
N VAL A 95 -13.27 11.06 16.86
CA VAL A 95 -12.86 12.39 17.31
C VAL A 95 -11.42 12.63 16.83
N LYS A 96 -11.25 13.33 15.71
CA LYS A 96 -9.95 13.84 15.29
C LYS A 96 -9.59 15.03 16.19
N ASN A 97 -9.00 14.75 17.35
CA ASN A 97 -8.35 15.79 18.13
C ASN A 97 -7.22 16.37 17.27
N GLY A 98 -7.41 17.60 16.80
CA GLY A 98 -6.46 18.30 15.94
C GLY A 98 -5.07 18.29 16.56
N ARG A 99 -4.15 17.55 15.95
CA ARG A 99 -2.72 17.71 16.23
C ARG A 99 -2.29 19.03 15.61
N ARG A 100 -2.30 20.06 16.45
CA ARG A 100 -1.60 21.32 16.20
C ARG A 100 -0.15 21.01 15.87
N LYS A 101 0.33 21.52 14.75
CA LYS A 101 1.67 22.06 14.61
C LYS A 101 1.55 23.43 13.98
#